data_AF-A0A2W1TFM1-F1
#
_entry.id   AF-A0A2W1TFM1-F1
#
_cell.length_a   1.000
_cell.length_b   1.000
_cell.length_c   1.000
_cell.angle_alpha   90.00
_cell.angle_beta   90.00
_cell.angle_gamma   90.00
#
_symmetry.space_group_name_H-M   'P 1'
#
loop_
_entity.id
_entity.type
_entity.pdbx_description
1 polymer ?
#
loop_
_entity_poly.entity_id
_entity_poly.type
_entity_poly.pdbx_seq_one_letter_code
_entity_poly.pdbx_strand_id
1 'polypeptide(L)'
;MGALRVTGSTSVAWESDDRVVGAMTVDGATAGRAVQTRGNRPLVGYDGRDVLVALRHVRALRRALVMGRGQERLVVALHDGTTLAVDPGDADTTVVLALSVIDGELELRAEPFPRASHDGDVFAAFGFVLSAPTVGV
;
A
#
# COMPACT_ATOMS: atom_id res chain seq x y z
N MET A 1 3.59 -5.42 -19.46
CA MET A 1 3.51 -6.09 -18.14
C MET A 1 3.64 -5.02 -17.09
N GLY A 2 2.53 -4.64 -16.48
CA GLY A 2 2.40 -3.38 -15.75
C GLY A 2 2.49 -3.52 -14.23
N ALA A 3 2.68 -2.38 -13.58
CA ALA A 3 2.43 -2.19 -12.16
C ALA A 3 1.32 -1.15 -12.01
N LEU A 4 0.53 -1.25 -10.93
CA LEU A 4 -0.21 -0.10 -10.45
C LEU A 4 0.80 0.83 -9.77
N ARG A 5 0.83 2.10 -10.14
CA ARG A 5 1.68 3.09 -9.49
C ARG A 5 0.82 4.03 -8.67
N VAL A 6 1.21 4.28 -7.42
CA VAL A 6 0.59 5.28 -6.56
C VAL A 6 1.66 6.27 -6.12
N THR A 7 1.39 7.57 -6.32
CA THR A 7 2.28 8.66 -5.91
C THR A 7 1.64 9.48 -4.77
N GLY A 8 2.42 10.35 -4.12
CA GLY A 8 1.95 11.18 -3.00
C GLY A 8 1.84 10.45 -1.66
N SER A 9 2.26 9.18 -1.61
CA SER A 9 2.22 8.36 -0.40
C SER A 9 3.45 8.57 0.49
N THR A 10 3.24 8.44 1.79
CA THR A 10 4.29 8.43 2.81
C THR A 10 4.55 7.02 3.35
N SER A 11 3.58 6.12 3.24
CA SER A 11 3.71 4.73 3.67
C SER A 11 2.72 3.80 2.97
N VAL A 12 3.06 2.52 2.99
CA VAL A 12 2.24 1.43 2.48
C VAL A 12 2.32 0.23 3.42
N ALA A 13 1.19 -0.45 3.62
CA ALA A 13 1.14 -1.79 4.21
C ALA A 13 0.49 -2.77 3.23
N TRP A 14 0.87 -4.04 3.31
CA TRP A 14 0.33 -5.10 2.48
C TRP A 14 0.15 -6.39 3.27
N GLU A 15 -0.79 -7.20 2.82
CA GLU A 15 -1.01 -8.58 3.26
C GLU A 15 -1.12 -9.47 2.02
N SER A 16 -0.32 -10.53 1.95
CA SER A 16 -0.45 -11.53 0.88
C SER A 16 -1.64 -12.45 1.10
N ASP A 17 -1.97 -13.25 0.09
CA ASP A 17 -2.90 -14.39 0.19
C ASP A 17 -2.48 -15.37 1.30
N ASP A 18 -1.17 -15.63 1.43
CA ASP A 18 -0.55 -16.43 2.50
C ASP A 18 -0.47 -15.71 3.87
N ARG A 19 -1.16 -14.58 4.04
CA ARG A 19 -1.21 -13.78 5.28
C ARG A 19 0.14 -13.21 5.73
N VAL A 20 1.11 -13.09 4.83
CA VAL A 20 2.36 -12.40 5.11
C VAL A 20 2.09 -10.90 5.12
N VAL A 21 2.34 -10.26 6.25
CA VAL A 21 2.10 -8.83 6.44
C VAL A 21 3.43 -8.08 6.44
N GLY A 22 3.49 -6.98 5.71
CA GLY A 22 4.61 -6.06 5.74
C GLY A 22 4.17 -4.62 5.55
N ALA A 23 5.08 -3.70 5.86
CA ALA A 23 4.90 -2.28 5.65
C ALA A 23 6.23 -1.61 5.30
N MET A 24 6.15 -0.48 4.60
CA MET A 24 7.29 0.33 4.21
C MET A 24 6.91 1.82 4.20
N THR A 25 7.81 2.68 4.66
CA THR A 25 7.69 4.14 4.50
C THR A 25 8.44 4.60 3.25
N VAL A 26 8.11 5.79 2.74
CA VAL A 26 8.78 6.40 1.59
C VAL A 26 10.28 6.62 1.82
N ASP A 27 10.70 6.77 3.07
CA ASP A 27 12.11 6.91 3.46
C ASP A 27 12.84 5.55 3.60
N GLY A 28 12.14 4.44 3.34
CA GLY A 28 12.72 3.11 3.31
C GLY A 28 12.68 2.34 4.64
N ALA A 29 12.03 2.88 5.69
CA ALA A 29 11.84 2.12 6.93
C ALA A 29 10.84 0.99 6.68
N THR A 30 11.16 -0.22 7.13
CA THR A 30 10.33 -1.43 6.89
C THR A 30 9.89 -2.07 8.20
N ALA A 31 8.71 -2.68 8.18
CA ALA A 31 8.24 -3.58 9.24
C ALA A 31 7.60 -4.84 8.64
N GLY A 32 7.58 -5.94 9.40
CA GLY A 32 7.07 -7.21 8.90
C GLY A 32 7.95 -7.83 7.82
N ARG A 33 7.33 -8.41 6.78
CA ARG A 33 8.02 -9.19 5.74
C ARG A 33 7.64 -8.73 4.34
N ALA A 34 8.66 -8.58 3.49
CA ALA A 34 8.47 -8.43 2.05
C ALA A 34 7.98 -9.72 1.41
N VAL A 35 7.15 -9.59 0.38
CA VAL A 35 6.68 -10.71 -0.44
C VAL A 35 7.36 -10.58 -1.79
N GLN A 36 8.27 -11.51 -2.09
CA GLN A 36 8.98 -11.52 -3.36
C GLN A 36 8.15 -12.23 -4.42
N THR A 37 8.01 -11.61 -5.57
CA THR A 37 7.43 -12.26 -6.75
C THR A 37 8.47 -13.17 -7.41
N ARG A 38 8.02 -14.10 -8.27
CA ARG A 38 8.92 -14.96 -9.07
C ARG A 38 9.92 -14.19 -9.95
N GLY A 39 9.67 -12.91 -10.20
CA GLY A 39 10.55 -12.02 -10.95
C GLY A 39 11.59 -11.27 -10.11
N ASN A 40 11.82 -11.65 -8.84
CA ASN A 40 12.70 -10.96 -7.88
C ASN A 40 12.36 -9.48 -7.69
N ARG A 41 11.07 -9.15 -7.76
CA ARG A 41 10.54 -7.83 -7.40
C ARG A 41 9.57 -7.95 -6.23
N PRO A 42 9.53 -6.98 -5.31
CA PRO A 42 8.48 -6.92 -4.29
C PRO A 42 7.09 -6.93 -4.92
N LEU A 43 6.15 -7.65 -4.31
CA LEU A 43 4.74 -7.64 -4.69
C LEU A 43 4.12 -6.25 -4.51
N VAL A 44 4.47 -5.62 -3.39
CA VAL A 44 4.18 -4.23 -3.04
C VAL A 44 5.47 -3.63 -2.47
N GLY A 45 5.78 -2.39 -2.82
CA GLY A 45 6.93 -1.68 -2.27
C GLY A 45 7.14 -0.32 -2.92
N TYR A 46 8.15 0.40 -2.47
CA TYR A 46 8.56 1.65 -3.09
C TYR A 46 9.58 1.45 -4.22
N ASP A 47 9.44 2.24 -5.28
CA ASP A 47 10.48 2.56 -6.25
C ASP A 47 10.65 4.09 -6.28
N GLY A 48 11.76 4.58 -5.74
CA GLY A 48 11.89 6.00 -5.41
C GLY A 48 10.81 6.43 -4.42
N ARG A 49 9.94 7.38 -4.83
CA ARG A 49 8.82 7.88 -4.02
C ARG A 49 7.47 7.27 -4.38
N ASP A 50 7.46 6.31 -5.30
CA ASP A 50 6.23 5.72 -5.82
C ASP A 50 5.99 4.35 -5.20
N VAL A 51 4.77 4.11 -4.76
CA VAL A 51 4.33 2.75 -4.44
C VAL A 51 4.02 2.00 -5.73
N LEU A 52 4.61 0.83 -5.90
CA LEU A 52 4.33 -0.08 -6.99
C LEU A 52 3.64 -1.34 -6.49
N VAL A 53 2.58 -1.76 -7.19
CA VAL A 53 1.93 -3.06 -7.02
C VAL A 53 2.11 -3.89 -8.27
N ALA A 54 2.74 -5.06 -8.14
CA ALA A 54 3.08 -5.92 -9.28
C ALA A 54 1.85 -6.66 -9.83
N LEU A 55 1.18 -6.10 -10.84
CA LEU A 55 -0.12 -6.61 -11.35
C LEU A 55 -0.05 -8.04 -11.93
N ARG A 56 1.10 -8.45 -12.49
CA ARG A 56 1.31 -9.85 -12.94
C ARG A 56 1.05 -10.86 -11.81
N HIS A 57 1.30 -10.45 -10.58
CA HIS A 57 1.22 -11.30 -9.39
C HIS A 57 0.12 -10.85 -8.42
N VAL A 58 -0.87 -10.07 -8.90
CA VAL A 58 -1.90 -9.47 -8.04
C VAL A 58 -2.69 -10.51 -7.23
N ARG A 59 -2.83 -11.75 -7.71
CA ARG A 59 -3.48 -12.84 -6.97
C ARG A 59 -2.74 -13.26 -5.69
N ALA A 60 -1.44 -12.97 -5.60
CA ALA A 60 -0.67 -13.16 -4.37
C ALA A 60 -0.87 -12.02 -3.35
N LEU A 61 -1.54 -10.93 -3.75
CA LEU A 61 -1.93 -9.85 -2.85
C LEU A 61 -3.35 -10.13 -2.35
N ARG A 62 -3.55 -10.03 -1.04
CA ARG A 62 -4.89 -10.03 -0.45
C ARG A 62 -5.43 -8.61 -0.35
N ARG A 63 -4.61 -7.71 0.20
CA ARG A 63 -4.95 -6.30 0.39
C ARG A 63 -3.72 -5.43 0.61
N ALA A 64 -3.84 -4.14 0.34
CA ALA A 64 -2.86 -3.14 0.71
C ALA A 64 -3.53 -1.84 1.16
N LEU A 65 -2.80 -1.04 1.93
CA LEU A 65 -3.19 0.31 2.34
C LEU A 65 -2.08 1.26 1.92
N VAL A 66 -2.42 2.30 1.16
CA VAL A 66 -1.49 3.37 0.80
C VAL A 66 -1.96 4.65 1.47
N MET A 67 -1.05 5.32 2.16
CA MET A 67 -1.38 6.49 2.98
C MET A 67 -0.50 7.66 2.59
N GLY A 68 -1.09 8.84 2.48
CA GLY A 68 -0.40 10.12 2.33
C GLY A 68 -0.71 10.99 3.54
N ARG A 69 0.31 11.33 4.35
CA ARG A 69 0.15 12.25 5.49
C ARG A 69 0.20 13.73 5.12
N GLY A 70 0.65 14.03 3.90
CA GLY A 70 0.82 15.39 3.41
C GLY A 70 -0.49 16.02 2.92
N GLN A 71 -0.38 17.23 2.39
CA GLN A 71 -1.45 17.88 1.61
C GLN A 71 -1.44 17.43 0.14
N GLU A 72 -0.54 16.53 -0.23
CA GLU A 72 -0.45 15.98 -1.57
C GLU A 72 -1.57 14.95 -1.78
N ARG A 73 -2.15 14.95 -2.98
CA ARG A 73 -3.11 13.93 -3.41
C ARG A 73 -2.40 12.61 -3.62
N LEU A 74 -3.06 11.51 -3.26
CA LEU A 74 -2.67 10.21 -3.79
C LEU A 74 -3.09 10.15 -5.26
N VAL A 75 -2.16 9.80 -6.15
CA VAL A 75 -2.47 9.65 -7.58
C VAL A 75 -2.16 8.24 -8.02
N VAL A 76 -3.20 7.53 -8.47
CA VAL A 76 -3.10 6.19 -9.04
C VAL A 76 -2.95 6.32 -10.55
N ALA A 77 -1.87 5.78 -11.11
CA ALA A 77 -1.67 5.70 -12.55
C ALA A 77 -1.88 4.26 -13.05
N LEU A 78 -2.75 4.12 -14.05
CA LEU A 78 -2.98 2.88 -14.78
C LEU A 78 -2.01 2.76 -15.97
N HIS A 79 -1.88 1.55 -16.49
CA HIS A 79 -0.93 1.27 -17.58
C HIS A 79 -1.28 1.96 -18.91
N ASP A 80 -2.53 2.39 -19.09
CA ASP A 80 -3.04 3.05 -20.28
C ASP A 80 -2.88 4.57 -20.23
N GLY A 81 -2.28 5.09 -19.15
CA GLY A 81 -2.08 6.51 -18.90
C GLY A 81 -3.22 7.18 -18.14
N THR A 82 -4.32 6.48 -17.85
CA THR A 82 -5.39 6.99 -17.01
C THR A 82 -4.88 7.25 -15.59
N THR A 83 -5.24 8.39 -15.02
CA THR A 83 -4.90 8.75 -13.64
C THR A 83 -6.15 8.99 -12.81
N LEU A 84 -6.18 8.43 -11.60
CA LEU A 84 -7.22 8.68 -10.60
C LEU A 84 -6.57 9.41 -9.42
N ALA A 85 -7.08 10.60 -9.09
CA ALA A 85 -6.59 11.37 -7.95
C ALA A 85 -7.55 11.21 -6.77
N VAL A 86 -6.99 11.01 -5.58
CA VAL A 86 -7.71 10.92 -4.32
C VAL A 86 -7.31 12.12 -3.48
N ASP A 87 -8.31 12.90 -3.05
CA ASP A 87 -8.09 14.07 -2.22
C ASP A 87 -7.53 13.67 -0.84
N PRO A 88 -6.62 14.46 -0.25
CA PRO A 88 -5.91 14.10 0.98
C PRO A 88 -6.78 14.11 2.25
N GLY A 89 -8.05 14.52 2.16
CA GLY A 89 -8.92 14.81 3.30
C GLY A 89 -8.90 16.29 3.69
N ASP A 90 -9.32 16.58 4.93
CA ASP A 90 -9.39 17.94 5.50
C ASP A 90 -8.57 18.05 6.79
N ALA A 91 -8.84 19.04 7.64
CA ALA A 91 -8.10 19.27 8.88
C ALA A 91 -8.22 18.13 9.90
N ASP A 92 -9.31 17.38 9.88
CA ASP A 92 -9.65 16.34 10.87
C ASP A 92 -9.59 14.94 10.28
N THR A 93 -9.65 14.83 8.96
CA THR A 93 -9.64 13.57 8.22
C THR A 93 -8.44 13.44 7.30
N THR A 94 -8.02 12.20 7.07
CA THR A 94 -7.16 11.81 5.97
C THR A 94 -7.88 10.77 5.13
N VAL A 95 -7.45 10.55 3.90
CA VAL A 95 -7.97 9.48 3.05
C VAL A 95 -6.92 8.39 2.90
N VAL A 96 -7.31 7.17 3.25
CA VAL A 96 -6.51 5.96 3.05
C VAL A 96 -6.96 5.30 1.75
N LEU A 97 -6.03 5.07 0.82
CA LEU A 97 -6.32 4.29 -0.36
C LEU A 97 -6.22 2.80 -0.01
N ALA A 98 -7.37 2.16 0.17
CA ALA A 98 -7.48 0.73 0.42
C ALA A 98 -7.56 -0.05 -0.90
N LEU A 99 -6.72 -1.07 -1.03
CA LEU A 99 -6.68 -2.00 -2.15
C LEU A 99 -7.12 -3.36 -1.65
N SER A 100 -8.03 -4.01 -2.37
CA SER A 100 -8.44 -5.39 -2.12
C SER A 100 -8.40 -6.19 -3.42
N VAL A 101 -8.02 -7.47 -3.34
CA VAL A 101 -8.09 -8.37 -4.49
C VAL A 101 -9.29 -9.28 -4.31
N ILE A 102 -10.25 -9.19 -5.23
CA ILE A 102 -11.51 -9.93 -5.21
C ILE A 102 -11.60 -10.67 -6.55
N ASP A 103 -11.60 -12.00 -6.51
CA ASP A 103 -11.64 -12.88 -7.70
C ASP A 103 -10.57 -12.58 -8.77
N GLY A 104 -9.45 -11.98 -8.35
CA GLY A 104 -8.34 -11.60 -9.23
C GLY A 104 -8.47 -10.20 -9.83
N GLU A 105 -9.52 -9.46 -9.51
CA GLU A 105 -9.68 -8.04 -9.80
C GLU A 105 -9.17 -7.20 -8.63
N LEU A 106 -8.58 -6.04 -8.95
CA LEU A 106 -8.09 -5.10 -7.94
C LEU A 106 -9.15 -4.02 -7.71
N GLU A 107 -9.78 -4.04 -6.55
CA GLU A 107 -10.69 -2.99 -6.08
C GLU A 107 -9.89 -1.90 -5.36
N LEU A 108 -10.20 -0.63 -5.65
CA LEU A 108 -9.61 0.54 -5.02
C LEU A 108 -10.72 1.35 -4.32
N ARG A 109 -10.50 1.67 -3.04
CA ARG A 109 -11.44 2.43 -2.22
C ARG A 109 -10.72 3.57 -1.52
N ALA A 110 -11.29 4.76 -1.62
CA ALA A 110 -10.87 5.93 -0.85
C ALA A 110 -11.63 5.91 0.47
N GLU A 111 -10.96 5.56 1.55
CA GLU A 111 -11.56 5.41 2.88
C GLU A 111 -11.19 6.61 3.77
N PRO A 112 -12.17 7.46 4.16
CA PRO A 112 -11.93 8.51 5.13
C PRO A 112 -11.54 7.92 6.48
N PHE A 113 -10.52 8.48 7.11
CA PHE A 113 -10.01 8.06 8.40
C PHE A 113 -9.72 9.29 9.27
N PRO A 114 -10.00 9.27 10.58
CA PRO A 114 -9.58 10.35 11.48
C PRO A 114 -8.06 10.54 11.37
N ARG A 115 -7.58 11.78 11.31
CA ARG A 115 -6.13 12.01 11.25
C ARG A 115 -5.44 11.34 12.44
N ALA A 116 -4.58 10.38 12.14
CA ALA A 116 -3.75 9.68 13.13
C ALA A 116 -2.35 10.29 13.21
N SER A 117 -1.76 10.20 14.39
CA SER A 117 -0.35 10.58 14.59
C SER A 117 0.60 9.52 14.04
N HIS A 118 0.22 8.23 14.10
CA HIS A 118 1.07 7.10 13.72
C HIS A 118 0.40 6.18 12.68
N ASP A 119 1.18 5.70 11.73
CA ASP A 119 0.72 4.84 10.63
C ASP A 119 0.28 3.48 11.16
N GLY A 120 0.93 3.04 12.24
CA GLY A 120 0.55 1.84 12.98
C GLY A 120 -0.89 1.89 13.50
N ASP A 121 -1.40 3.07 13.88
CA ASP A 121 -2.78 3.21 14.36
C ASP A 121 -3.78 2.97 13.23
N VAL A 122 -3.48 3.51 12.04
CA VAL A 122 -4.29 3.28 10.84
C VAL A 122 -4.23 1.80 10.46
N PHE A 123 -3.04 1.21 10.38
CA PHE A 123 -2.88 -0.21 10.07
C PHE A 123 -3.66 -1.10 11.03
N ALA A 124 -3.58 -0.85 12.33
CA ALA A 124 -4.32 -1.60 13.35
C ALA A 124 -5.83 -1.43 13.19
N ALA A 125 -6.32 -0.21 12.91
CA ALA A 125 -7.74 0.05 12.69
C ALA A 125 -8.30 -0.70 11.45
N PHE A 126 -7.47 -0.90 10.43
CA PHE A 126 -7.80 -1.74 9.27
C PHE A 126 -7.47 -3.24 9.48
N GLY A 127 -7.09 -3.64 10.70
CA GLY A 127 -6.86 -5.03 11.08
C GLY A 127 -5.58 -5.64 10.53
N PHE A 128 -4.55 -4.83 10.26
CA PHE A 128 -3.21 -5.32 9.96
C PHE A 128 -2.49 -5.67 11.27
N VAL A 129 -1.93 -6.88 11.32
CA VAL A 129 -1.06 -7.33 12.41
C VAL A 129 0.30 -7.61 11.80
N LEU A 130 1.29 -6.76 12.10
CA LEU A 130 2.63 -6.90 11.53
C LEU A 130 3.24 -8.23 11.94
N SER A 131 3.77 -8.96 10.96
CA SER A 131 4.54 -10.17 11.23
C SER A 131 5.80 -9.80 12.02
N ALA A 132 6.25 -10.69 12.91
CA ALA A 132 7.52 -10.49 13.59
C ALA A 132 8.67 -10.36 12.55
N PRO A 133 9.67 -9.48 12.79
CA PRO A 133 10.87 -9.45 11.97
C PRO A 133 11.51 -10.84 11.94
N THR A 134 12.08 -11.25 10.81
CA THR A 134 12.89 -12.48 10.79
C THR A 134 14.19 -12.16 11.54
N VAL A 135 14.42 -12.80 12.69
CA VAL A 135 15.76 -12.82 13.29
C VAL A 135 16.67 -13.53 12.28
N GLY A 136 17.66 -12.81 11.76
CA GLY A 136 18.53 -13.29 10.69
C GLY A 136 19.18 -14.63 11.02
N VAL A 137 19.26 -15.49 10.01
CA VAL A 137 20.17 -16.64 9.95
C VAL A 137 21.25 -16.28 8.94
#